data_AF-A0A972BLK7-F1
#
_entry.id   AF-A0A972BLK7-F1
#
_cell.length_a   1.000
_cell.length_b   1.000
_cell.length_c   1.000
_cell.angle_alpha   90.00
_cell.angle_beta   90.00
_cell.angle_gamma   90.00
#
_symmetry.space_group_name_H-M   'P 1'
#
loop_
_entity.id
_entity.type
_entity.pdbx_description
1 polymer ?
#
loop_
_entity_poly.entity_id
_entity_poly.type
_entity_poly.pdbx_seq_one_letter_code
_entity_poly.pdbx_strand_id
1 'polypeptide(L)'
;MPAKWVHYYFAKDMAKDHNFSFKKDKSYYFGALGPDFLTYLPENLLAYDVFGMFHEEKTQEILCYVFDHLEQEEIRSYLYGFLAHYALDSGSSFFINSLRNEGFDRQSVKAALDEAILRRRKLRPDAKLSFHPLINLGKNIPEAIAEFYQQAAEDVYEIELSTEMINMAYQRFIKTLRVSASPLYFLQIRSNWYDKPPEQLFSKEVSEKLYQEFLESYEDSRKFFRKLLSDKSPCAERNFHGDFL
;
A
#
# COMPACT_ATOMS: atom_id res chain seq x y z
N MET A 1 -7.14 4.34 0.62
CA MET A 1 -5.72 4.00 0.86
C MET A 1 -5.11 4.75 2.04
N PRO A 2 -4.66 4.05 3.08
CA PRO A 2 -3.89 4.58 4.20
C PRO A 2 -2.45 4.89 3.75
N ALA A 3 -1.56 5.21 4.69
CA ALA A 3 -0.16 5.50 4.39
C ALA A 3 0.75 4.27 4.57
N LYS A 4 2.01 4.43 4.16
CA LYS A 4 3.00 3.35 3.98
C LYS A 4 3.25 2.50 5.22
N TRP A 5 3.22 3.08 6.43
CA TRP A 5 3.45 2.29 7.66
C TRP A 5 2.26 1.43 8.01
N VAL A 6 1.03 1.92 7.78
CA VAL A 6 -0.18 1.10 7.97
C VAL A 6 -0.13 -0.12 7.05
N HIS A 7 0.15 0.05 5.76
CA HIS A 7 0.31 -1.07 4.82
C HIS A 7 1.39 -2.07 5.27
N TYR A 8 2.56 -1.58 5.65
CA TYR A 8 3.67 -2.42 6.11
C TYR A 8 3.31 -3.25 7.34
N TYR A 9 2.70 -2.64 8.36
CA TYR A 9 2.32 -3.36 9.58
C TYR A 9 1.12 -4.28 9.39
N PHE A 10 0.18 -3.91 8.51
CA PHE A 10 -0.91 -4.80 8.12
C PHE A 10 -0.36 -6.08 7.48
N ALA A 11 0.53 -5.95 6.49
CA ALA A 11 1.18 -7.11 5.89
C ALA A 11 2.01 -7.90 6.91
N LYS A 12 2.70 -7.23 7.85
CA LYS A 12 3.41 -7.93 8.93
C LYS A 12 2.47 -8.74 9.83
N ASP A 13 1.28 -8.22 10.13
CA ASP A 13 0.27 -8.95 10.89
C ASP A 13 -0.32 -10.11 10.09
N MET A 14 -0.60 -9.93 8.79
CA MET A 14 -1.04 -11.02 7.90
C MET A 14 0.00 -12.12 7.79
N ALA A 15 1.27 -11.75 7.65
CA ALA A 15 2.36 -12.71 7.69
C ALA A 15 2.49 -13.42 9.06
N LYS A 16 2.02 -12.84 10.16
CA LYS A 16 2.02 -13.51 11.48
C LYS A 16 0.83 -14.45 11.63
N ASP A 17 -0.34 -14.01 11.18
CA ASP A 17 -1.59 -14.76 11.22
C ASP A 17 -1.57 -15.97 10.28
N HIS A 18 -0.81 -15.87 9.19
CA HIS A 18 -0.74 -16.89 8.15
C HIS A 18 0.66 -17.52 8.07
N ASN A 19 0.71 -18.84 8.18
CA ASN A 19 1.95 -19.61 8.02
C ASN A 19 2.27 -19.83 6.53
N PHE A 20 2.54 -18.74 5.80
CA PHE A 20 2.95 -18.82 4.39
C PHE A 20 4.20 -19.68 4.21
N SER A 21 4.20 -20.50 3.15
CA SER A 21 5.31 -21.39 2.78
C SER A 21 6.52 -20.65 2.17
N PHE A 22 6.31 -19.43 1.68
CA PHE A 22 7.37 -18.61 1.08
C PHE A 22 8.07 -17.72 2.11
N LYS A 23 9.28 -17.29 1.76
CA LYS A 23 10.06 -16.35 2.57
C LYS A 23 9.44 -14.95 2.49
N LYS A 24 9.10 -14.39 3.66
CA LYS A 24 8.59 -13.01 3.81
C LYS A 24 9.73 -12.00 3.72
N ASP A 25 10.26 -11.83 2.53
CA ASP A 25 11.39 -10.96 2.23
C ASP A 25 10.95 -9.53 1.86
N LYS A 26 11.87 -8.73 1.32
CA LYS A 26 11.57 -7.34 0.93
C LYS A 26 10.52 -7.26 -0.18
N SER A 27 10.41 -8.27 -1.03
CA SER A 27 9.41 -8.32 -2.10
C SER A 27 8.01 -8.42 -1.50
N TYR A 28 7.80 -9.20 -0.44
CA TYR A 28 6.53 -9.22 0.31
C TYR A 28 6.14 -7.84 0.84
N TYR A 29 7.06 -7.15 1.51
CA TYR A 29 6.77 -5.84 2.09
C TYR A 29 6.66 -4.72 1.03
N PHE A 30 7.34 -4.86 -0.10
CA PHE A 30 7.13 -3.99 -1.25
C PHE A 30 5.77 -4.24 -1.90
N GLY A 31 5.36 -5.50 -2.02
CA GLY A 31 4.02 -5.90 -2.46
C GLY A 31 2.91 -5.35 -1.58
N ALA A 32 3.12 -5.21 -0.27
CA ALA A 32 2.17 -4.59 0.64
C ALA A 32 1.87 -3.11 0.33
N LEU A 33 2.77 -2.44 -0.39
CA LEU A 33 2.56 -1.09 -0.93
C LEU A 33 1.81 -1.12 -2.26
N GLY A 34 1.64 -2.30 -2.86
CA GLY A 34 0.85 -2.50 -4.05
C GLY A 34 1.33 -1.66 -5.23
N PRO A 35 0.39 -1.08 -6.00
CA PRO A 35 0.68 -0.19 -7.12
C PRO A 35 1.07 1.24 -6.71
N ASP A 36 1.25 1.56 -5.42
CA ASP A 36 1.52 2.93 -4.96
C ASP A 36 2.70 3.61 -5.65
N PHE A 37 3.74 2.85 -5.99
CA PHE A 37 4.93 3.41 -6.63
C PHE A 37 4.64 3.94 -8.06
N LEU A 38 3.53 3.53 -8.68
CA LEU A 38 3.12 3.99 -10.01
C LEU A 38 2.72 5.48 -10.00
N THR A 39 2.40 6.08 -8.85
CA THR A 39 2.20 7.55 -8.75
C THR A 39 3.47 8.34 -9.13
N TYR A 40 4.64 7.70 -9.17
CA TYR A 40 5.91 8.31 -9.56
C TYR A 40 6.24 8.12 -11.04
N LEU A 41 5.33 7.54 -11.83
CA LEU A 41 5.46 7.52 -13.27
C LEU A 41 5.55 8.97 -13.80
N PRO A 42 6.41 9.24 -14.79
CA PRO A 42 6.48 10.55 -15.43
C PRO A 42 5.15 10.91 -16.11
N GLU A 43 4.49 11.96 -15.64
CA GLU A 43 3.24 12.50 -16.21
C GLU A 43 3.35 12.75 -17.72
N ASN A 44 4.53 13.16 -18.19
CA ASN A 44 4.78 13.46 -19.60
C ASN A 44 4.90 12.22 -20.50
N LEU A 45 4.89 10.99 -19.94
CA LEU A 45 4.96 9.74 -20.70
C LEU A 45 3.67 8.92 -20.62
N LEU A 46 2.62 9.45 -20.01
CA LEU A 46 1.37 8.73 -19.80
C LEU A 46 0.19 9.44 -20.45
N ALA A 47 -0.58 8.70 -21.24
CA ALA A 47 -1.90 9.13 -21.71
C ALA A 47 -3.03 8.79 -20.71
N TYR A 48 -2.72 7.99 -19.69
CA TYR A 48 -3.68 7.38 -18.76
C TYR A 48 -3.21 7.52 -17.31
N ASP A 49 -4.15 7.57 -16.36
CA ASP A 49 -3.86 7.52 -14.92
C ASP A 49 -3.62 6.07 -14.48
N VAL A 50 -2.45 5.52 -14.85
CA VAL A 50 -2.09 4.13 -14.53
C VAL A 50 -2.16 3.84 -13.03
N PHE A 51 -1.82 4.83 -12.19
CA PHE A 51 -1.95 4.70 -10.74
C PHE A 51 -3.42 4.52 -10.34
N GLY A 52 -4.31 5.39 -10.80
CA GLY A 52 -5.75 5.29 -10.53
C GLY A 52 -6.34 3.98 -11.04
N MET A 53 -5.98 3.59 -12.27
CA MET A 53 -6.46 2.36 -12.90
C MET A 53 -6.18 1.13 -12.05
N PHE A 54 -4.94 0.96 -11.58
CA PHE A 54 -4.61 -0.20 -10.75
C PHE A 54 -5.37 -0.21 -9.41
N HIS A 55 -5.73 0.93 -8.82
CA HIS A 55 -6.41 0.95 -7.53
C HIS A 55 -7.94 0.88 -7.62
N GLU A 56 -8.54 1.45 -8.66
CA GLU A 56 -9.97 1.75 -8.70
C GLU A 56 -10.71 1.10 -9.88
N GLU A 57 -10.01 0.79 -10.97
CA GLU A 57 -10.60 0.18 -12.16
C GLU A 57 -10.35 -1.32 -12.19
N LYS A 58 -11.31 -2.08 -12.74
CA LYS A 58 -11.16 -3.53 -12.99
C LYS A 58 -10.56 -4.32 -11.82
N THR A 59 -10.93 -3.95 -10.59
CA THR A 59 -10.35 -4.49 -9.34
C THR A 59 -10.55 -6.01 -9.23
N GLN A 60 -11.70 -6.50 -9.69
CA GLN A 60 -11.97 -7.93 -9.74
C GLN A 60 -11.00 -8.65 -10.69
N GLU A 61 -10.80 -8.09 -11.89
CA GLU A 61 -9.97 -8.66 -12.94
C GLU A 61 -8.48 -8.67 -12.53
N ILE A 62 -7.97 -7.60 -11.92
CA ILE A 62 -6.59 -7.59 -11.42
C ILE A 62 -6.39 -8.57 -10.25
N LEU A 63 -7.38 -8.73 -9.37
CA LEU A 63 -7.31 -9.76 -8.32
C LEU A 63 -7.31 -11.17 -8.92
N CYS A 64 -8.14 -11.42 -9.94
CA CYS A 64 -8.10 -12.68 -10.70
C CYS A 64 -6.73 -12.92 -11.31
N TYR A 65 -6.19 -11.92 -11.98
CA TYR A 65 -4.86 -11.97 -12.57
C TYR A 65 -3.81 -12.34 -11.51
N VAL A 66 -3.86 -11.74 -10.32
CA VAL A 66 -2.98 -12.10 -9.20
C VAL A 66 -3.13 -13.57 -8.81
N PHE A 67 -4.37 -14.07 -8.65
CA PHE A 67 -4.61 -15.47 -8.27
C PHE A 67 -4.08 -16.46 -9.30
N ASP A 68 -4.19 -16.15 -10.59
CA ASP A 68 -3.66 -16.97 -11.68
C ASP A 68 -2.12 -17.06 -11.67
N HIS A 69 -1.46 -16.09 -11.03
CA HIS A 69 0.00 -16.00 -10.94
C HIS A 69 0.57 -16.40 -9.57
N LEU A 70 -0.26 -16.69 -8.56
CA LEU A 70 0.21 -16.99 -7.19
C LEU A 70 1.12 -18.23 -7.08
N GLU A 71 1.01 -19.16 -8.03
CA GLU A 71 1.83 -20.37 -8.06
C GLU A 71 3.24 -20.13 -8.61
N GLN A 72 3.53 -18.97 -9.22
CA GLN A 72 4.86 -18.63 -9.71
C GLN A 72 5.80 -18.27 -8.54
N GLU A 73 6.83 -19.09 -8.29
CA GLU A 73 7.66 -18.99 -7.08
C GLU A 73 8.41 -17.66 -6.98
N GLU A 74 8.84 -17.12 -8.12
CA GLU A 74 9.69 -15.92 -8.25
C GLU A 74 8.97 -14.65 -7.79
N ILE A 75 7.64 -14.60 -7.95
CA ILE A 75 6.81 -13.44 -7.63
C ILE A 75 5.84 -13.69 -6.47
N ARG A 76 5.65 -14.95 -6.04
CA ARG A 76 4.71 -15.34 -4.98
C ARG A 76 4.80 -14.45 -3.73
N SER A 77 6.01 -14.21 -3.25
CA SER A 77 6.25 -13.33 -2.09
C SER A 77 5.64 -11.93 -2.31
N TYR A 78 5.89 -11.34 -3.47
CA TYR A 78 5.34 -10.04 -3.85
C TYR A 78 3.80 -10.06 -3.94
N LEU A 79 3.23 -11.05 -4.65
CA LEU A 79 1.78 -11.14 -4.87
C LEU A 79 0.98 -11.30 -3.59
N TYR A 80 1.48 -12.04 -2.60
CA TYR A 80 0.82 -12.11 -1.29
C TYR A 80 0.88 -10.80 -0.52
N GLY A 81 1.95 -10.01 -0.72
CA GLY A 81 1.99 -8.63 -0.25
C GLY A 81 0.94 -7.77 -0.96
N PHE A 82 0.84 -7.91 -2.28
CA PHE A 82 -0.13 -7.19 -3.11
C PHE A 82 -1.58 -7.50 -2.70
N LEU A 83 -1.90 -8.75 -2.39
CA LEU A 83 -3.21 -9.10 -1.82
C LEU A 83 -3.46 -8.43 -0.46
N ALA A 84 -2.43 -8.29 0.39
CA ALA A 84 -2.57 -7.60 1.67
C ALA A 84 -2.83 -6.10 1.47
N HIS A 85 -2.31 -5.51 0.40
CA HIS A 85 -2.59 -4.13 0.02
C HIS A 85 -4.08 -3.92 -0.29
N TYR A 86 -4.63 -4.67 -1.26
CA TYR A 86 -6.05 -4.57 -1.63
C TYR A 86 -6.97 -4.90 -0.47
N ALA A 87 -6.58 -5.86 0.37
CA ALA A 87 -7.37 -6.21 1.53
C ALA A 87 -7.49 -5.06 2.54
N LEU A 88 -6.40 -4.32 2.75
CA LEU A 88 -6.43 -3.13 3.60
C LEU A 88 -7.18 -1.99 2.95
N ASP A 89 -7.03 -1.79 1.64
CA ASP A 89 -7.67 -0.69 0.92
C ASP A 89 -9.18 -0.82 0.83
N SER A 90 -9.72 -2.03 0.74
CA SER A 90 -11.17 -2.24 0.72
C SER A 90 -11.83 -1.77 2.02
N GLY A 91 -11.25 -2.07 3.17
CA GLY A 91 -11.78 -1.63 4.47
C GLY A 91 -11.45 -0.17 4.79
N SER A 92 -10.24 0.29 4.46
CA SER A 92 -9.75 1.62 4.88
C SER A 92 -10.22 2.78 4.01
N SER A 93 -10.54 2.54 2.74
CA SER A 93 -10.90 3.62 1.82
C SER A 93 -12.24 4.25 2.19
N PHE A 94 -13.20 3.45 2.67
CA PHE A 94 -14.47 3.97 3.20
C PHE A 94 -14.24 4.87 4.41
N PHE A 95 -13.48 4.41 5.40
CA PHE A 95 -13.13 5.18 6.60
C PHE A 95 -12.43 6.51 6.29
N ILE A 96 -11.45 6.49 5.39
CA ILE A 96 -10.73 7.71 5.01
C ILE A 96 -11.66 8.68 4.25
N ASN A 97 -12.53 8.15 3.39
CA ASN A 97 -13.47 8.97 2.62
C ASN A 97 -14.60 9.54 3.49
N SER A 98 -15.07 8.82 4.53
CA SER A 98 -16.07 9.33 5.46
C SER A 98 -15.53 10.53 6.22
N LEU A 99 -14.30 10.45 6.73
CA LEU A 99 -13.63 11.56 7.40
C LEU A 99 -13.38 12.76 6.45
N ARG A 100 -13.07 12.50 5.18
CA ARG A 100 -12.99 13.57 4.18
C ARG A 100 -14.34 14.30 4.02
N ASN A 101 -15.45 13.56 4.03
CA ASN A 101 -16.79 14.16 3.94
C ASN A 101 -17.16 14.96 5.20
N GLU A 102 -16.54 14.65 6.35
CA GLU A 102 -16.61 15.45 7.57
C GLU A 102 -15.69 16.69 7.56
N GLY A 103 -14.94 16.91 6.48
CA GLY A 103 -14.10 18.09 6.28
C GLY A 103 -12.63 17.89 6.63
N PHE A 104 -12.20 16.67 6.98
CA PHE A 104 -10.79 16.39 7.24
C PHE A 104 -9.97 16.29 5.95
N ASP A 105 -8.75 16.84 5.97
CA ASP A 105 -7.80 16.65 4.88
C ASP A 105 -7.37 15.18 4.79
N ARG A 106 -7.51 14.58 3.60
CA ARG A 106 -7.21 13.16 3.34
C ARG A 106 -5.75 12.83 3.67
N GLN A 107 -4.81 13.73 3.38
CA GLN A 107 -3.39 13.47 3.64
C GLN A 107 -3.07 13.52 5.14
N SER A 108 -3.68 14.44 5.88
CA SER A 108 -3.58 14.51 7.34
C SER A 108 -4.15 13.27 8.03
N VAL A 109 -5.29 12.74 7.57
CA VAL A 109 -5.87 11.48 8.11
C VAL A 109 -4.89 10.32 7.92
N LYS A 110 -4.39 10.13 6.69
CA LYS A 110 -3.40 9.07 6.40
C LYS A 110 -2.15 9.19 7.29
N ALA A 111 -1.64 10.41 7.47
CA ALA A 111 -0.47 10.66 8.31
C ALA A 111 -0.73 10.34 9.80
N ALA A 112 -1.92 10.67 10.31
CA ALA A 112 -2.31 10.34 11.68
C ALA A 112 -2.44 8.83 11.92
N LEU A 113 -2.95 8.08 10.94
CA LEU A 113 -3.00 6.61 11.03
C LEU A 113 -1.59 5.99 11.05
N ASP A 114 -0.68 6.48 10.20
CA ASP A 114 0.74 6.08 10.20
C ASP A 114 1.42 6.38 11.56
N GLU A 115 1.14 7.54 12.14
CA GLU A 115 1.66 7.90 13.46
C GLU A 115 1.11 7.00 14.56
N ALA A 116 -0.21 6.79 14.59
CA ALA A 116 -0.89 6.00 15.60
C ALA A 116 -0.41 4.54 15.59
N ILE A 117 -0.19 3.95 14.41
CA ILE A 117 0.32 2.57 14.31
C ILE A 117 1.76 2.48 14.81
N LEU A 118 2.63 3.44 14.45
CA LEU A 118 4.02 3.47 14.95
C LEU A 118 4.08 3.57 16.48
N ARG A 119 3.29 4.48 17.06
CA ARG A 119 3.19 4.65 18.52
C ARG A 119 2.73 3.37 19.21
N ARG A 120 1.69 2.70 18.69
CA ARG A 120 1.20 1.42 19.23
C ARG A 120 2.23 0.30 19.13
N ARG A 121 3.05 0.28 18.07
CA ARG A 121 4.19 -0.65 17.93
C ARG A 121 5.37 -0.28 18.83
N LYS A 122 5.23 0.72 19.70
CA LYS A 122 6.28 1.26 20.58
C LYS A 122 7.49 1.76 19.79
N LEU A 123 7.27 2.14 18.54
CA LEU A 123 8.26 2.74 17.67
C LEU A 123 8.06 4.24 17.74
N ARG A 124 9.02 4.91 18.34
CA ARG A 124 8.98 6.35 18.42
C ARG A 124 9.31 6.94 17.05
N PRO A 125 8.60 7.99 16.60
CA PRO A 125 8.94 8.70 15.36
C PRO A 125 10.35 9.34 15.37
N ASP A 126 10.99 9.47 16.54
CA ASP A 126 12.35 9.98 16.72
C ASP A 126 13.46 8.93 16.45
N ALA A 127 13.08 7.65 16.37
CA ALA A 127 13.98 6.62 15.93
C ALA A 127 14.27 6.86 14.44
N LYS A 128 15.50 6.60 14.01
CA LYS A 128 15.95 6.62 12.60
C LYS A 128 15.25 5.51 11.79
N LEU A 129 13.92 5.49 11.79
CA LEU A 129 13.08 4.50 11.15
C LEU A 129 13.00 4.86 9.68
N SER A 130 14.02 4.41 8.95
CA SER A 130 14.01 4.48 7.50
C SER A 130 13.13 3.36 6.97
N PHE A 131 12.10 3.72 6.19
CA PHE A 131 11.26 2.76 5.49
C PHE A 131 12.01 2.11 4.32
N HIS A 132 12.89 2.88 3.68
CA HIS A 132 13.70 2.47 2.54
C HIS A 132 14.40 1.09 2.67
N PRO A 133 15.17 0.75 3.73
CA PRO A 133 15.83 -0.54 3.84
C PRO A 133 14.87 -1.75 3.89
N LEU A 134 13.61 -1.53 4.28
CA LEU A 134 12.60 -2.58 4.42
C LEU A 134 12.03 -3.04 3.08
N ILE A 135 12.04 -2.16 2.08
CA ILE A 135 11.35 -2.38 0.79
C ILE A 135 12.26 -2.16 -0.43
N ASN A 136 13.51 -1.70 -0.25
CA ASN A 136 14.44 -1.50 -1.36
C ASN A 136 14.93 -2.86 -1.91
N LEU A 137 14.51 -3.15 -3.13
CA LEU A 137 14.82 -4.36 -3.90
C LEU A 137 16.11 -4.26 -4.73
N GLY A 138 16.78 -3.10 -4.72
CA GLY A 138 17.99 -2.86 -5.49
C GLY A 138 17.86 -1.64 -6.41
N LYS A 139 18.67 -1.63 -7.48
CA LYS A 139 18.66 -0.55 -8.49
C LYS A 139 17.34 -0.54 -9.28
N ASN A 140 16.86 -1.73 -9.62
CA ASN A 140 15.63 -1.99 -10.35
C ASN A 140 14.74 -2.91 -9.51
N ILE A 141 13.45 -2.97 -9.83
CA ILE A 141 12.62 -4.06 -9.31
C ILE A 141 13.05 -5.39 -9.96
N PRO A 142 12.86 -6.53 -9.26
CA PRO A 142 12.98 -7.85 -9.86
C PRO A 142 12.17 -7.98 -11.15
N GLU A 143 12.72 -8.71 -12.12
CA GLU A 143 12.15 -8.90 -13.46
C GLU A 143 10.71 -9.43 -13.39
N ALA A 144 10.46 -10.47 -12.62
CA ALA A 144 9.12 -11.03 -12.44
C ALA A 144 8.08 -9.99 -11.95
N ILE A 145 8.47 -9.04 -11.10
CA ILE A 145 7.57 -7.96 -10.66
C ILE A 145 7.30 -6.98 -11.80
N ALA A 146 8.32 -6.64 -12.60
CA ALA A 146 8.16 -5.77 -13.76
C ALA A 146 7.26 -6.41 -14.83
N GLU A 147 7.50 -7.69 -15.14
CA GLU A 147 6.70 -8.48 -16.07
C GLU A 147 5.24 -8.56 -15.62
N PHE A 148 4.99 -8.78 -14.32
CA PHE A 148 3.63 -8.74 -13.78
C PHE A 148 2.91 -7.43 -14.08
N TYR A 149 3.56 -6.28 -13.84
CA TYR A 149 2.93 -4.98 -14.12
C TYR A 149 2.73 -4.74 -15.61
N GLN A 150 3.70 -5.12 -16.43
CA GLN A 150 3.62 -4.98 -17.89
C GLN A 150 2.46 -5.82 -18.45
N GLN A 151 2.39 -7.10 -18.08
CA GLN A 151 1.37 -8.02 -18.56
C GLN A 151 -0.01 -7.68 -17.98
N ALA A 152 -0.11 -7.33 -16.69
CA ALA A 152 -1.37 -6.88 -16.12
C ALA A 152 -1.89 -5.58 -16.78
N ALA A 153 -1.00 -4.65 -17.11
CA ALA A 153 -1.34 -3.44 -17.86
C ALA A 153 -1.94 -3.77 -19.23
N GLU A 154 -1.35 -4.74 -19.94
CA GLU A 154 -1.83 -5.19 -21.25
C GLU A 154 -3.14 -6.00 -21.13
N ASP A 155 -3.14 -7.06 -20.33
CA ASP A 155 -4.22 -8.05 -20.27
C ASP A 155 -5.48 -7.54 -19.56
N VAL A 156 -5.30 -6.74 -18.49
CA VAL A 156 -6.44 -6.23 -17.71
C VAL A 156 -6.88 -4.89 -18.24
N TYR A 157 -5.95 -3.99 -18.54
CA TYR A 157 -6.25 -2.59 -18.79
C TYR A 157 -6.13 -2.17 -20.27
N GLU A 158 -5.63 -3.05 -21.15
CA GLU A 158 -5.43 -2.78 -22.57
C GLU A 158 -4.50 -1.57 -22.83
N ILE A 159 -3.49 -1.39 -21.96
CA ILE A 159 -2.50 -0.32 -22.09
C ILE A 159 -1.08 -0.88 -22.14
N GLU A 160 -0.18 -0.16 -22.81
CA GLU A 160 1.23 -0.51 -22.86
C GLU A 160 1.98 0.13 -21.69
N LEU A 161 2.65 -0.69 -20.88
CA LEU A 161 3.53 -0.22 -19.81
C LEU A 161 4.90 -0.90 -19.91
N SER A 162 5.91 -0.15 -20.35
CA SER A 162 7.26 -0.71 -20.54
C SER A 162 7.99 -0.94 -19.21
N THR A 163 8.85 -1.98 -19.17
CA THR A 163 9.76 -2.27 -18.05
C THR A 163 10.65 -1.08 -17.67
N GLU A 164 11.03 -0.23 -18.65
CA GLU A 164 11.78 1.02 -18.43
C GLU A 164 10.96 2.00 -17.56
N MET A 165 9.69 2.20 -17.88
CA MET A 165 8.79 3.09 -17.13
C MET A 165 8.53 2.59 -15.71
N ILE A 166 8.30 1.29 -15.56
CA ILE A 166 8.08 0.66 -14.25
C ILE A 166 9.31 0.84 -13.35
N ASN A 167 10.51 0.58 -13.88
CA ASN A 167 11.75 0.79 -13.15
C ASN A 167 12.01 2.27 -12.84
N MET A 168 11.68 3.17 -13.75
CA MET A 168 11.79 4.61 -13.51
C MET A 168 10.89 5.07 -12.36
N ALA A 169 9.63 4.61 -12.33
CA ALA A 169 8.69 4.89 -11.23
C ALA A 169 9.23 4.36 -9.90
N TYR A 170 9.69 3.10 -9.87
CA TYR A 170 10.29 2.51 -8.68
C TYR A 170 11.52 3.30 -8.18
N GLN A 171 12.45 3.64 -9.08
CA GLN A 171 13.65 4.40 -8.70
C GLN A 171 13.30 5.78 -8.13
N ARG A 172 12.31 6.47 -8.71
CA ARG A 172 11.80 7.75 -8.20
C ARG A 172 11.12 7.58 -6.84
N PHE A 173 10.33 6.54 -6.66
CA PHE A 173 9.71 6.20 -5.39
C PHE A 173 10.76 5.97 -4.28
N ILE A 174 11.75 5.11 -4.54
CA ILE A 174 12.85 4.81 -3.63
C ILE A 174 13.68 6.06 -3.31
N LYS A 175 13.96 6.91 -4.31
CA LYS A 175 14.66 8.19 -4.11
C LYS A 175 13.86 9.11 -3.20
N THR A 176 12.56 9.24 -3.41
CA THR A 176 11.66 10.03 -2.56
C THR A 176 11.68 9.51 -1.13
N LEU A 177 11.62 8.20 -0.93
CA LEU A 177 11.72 7.59 0.39
C LEU A 177 13.07 7.86 1.08
N ARG A 178 14.19 7.84 0.34
CA ARG A 178 15.52 8.18 0.89
C ARG A 178 15.62 9.64 1.31
N VAL A 179 15.18 10.56 0.46
CA VAL A 179 15.16 12.00 0.78
C VAL A 179 14.29 12.25 2.00
N SER A 180 13.14 11.58 2.07
CA SER A 180 12.21 11.64 3.20
C SER A 180 12.75 11.02 4.50
N ALA A 181 13.85 10.27 4.42
CA ALA A 181 14.51 9.66 5.58
C ALA A 181 15.72 10.48 6.09
N SER A 182 16.03 11.63 5.48
CA SER A 182 17.15 12.47 5.91
C SER A 182 16.84 13.21 7.23
N PRO A 183 17.81 13.42 8.13
CA PRO A 183 17.62 14.19 9.36
C PRO A 183 17.07 15.60 9.10
N LEU A 184 17.43 16.21 7.96
CA LEU A 184 16.92 17.50 7.51
C LEU A 184 15.45 17.42 7.11
N TYR A 185 14.99 16.38 6.41
CA TYR A 185 13.57 16.18 6.12
C TYR A 185 12.77 15.80 7.36
N PHE A 186 13.35 15.09 8.33
CA PHE A 186 12.71 14.87 9.64
C PHE A 186 12.70 16.13 10.51
N LEU A 187 13.69 17.01 10.38
CA LEU A 187 13.69 18.35 10.97
C LEU A 187 12.73 19.29 10.24
N GLN A 188 12.49 19.07 8.94
CA GLN A 188 11.56 19.84 8.11
C GLN A 188 10.13 19.29 8.21
N ILE A 189 9.95 18.00 8.48
CA ILE A 189 8.71 17.40 8.96
C ILE A 189 8.50 17.88 10.38
N ARG A 190 9.47 17.82 11.30
CA ARG A 190 9.32 18.39 12.64
C ARG A 190 9.01 19.88 12.59
N SER A 191 9.75 20.68 11.83
CA SER A 191 9.49 22.12 11.69
C SER A 191 8.18 22.32 10.95
N ASN A 192 7.86 21.64 9.86
CA ASN A 192 6.53 21.71 9.24
C ASN A 192 5.42 20.99 10.03
N TRP A 193 5.70 20.34 11.17
CA TRP A 193 4.73 19.67 12.05
C TRP A 193 4.52 20.46 13.35
N TYR A 194 5.51 21.26 13.75
CA TYR A 194 5.43 22.19 14.88
C TYR A 194 5.22 23.65 14.42
N ASP A 195 5.53 23.98 13.16
CA ASP A 195 5.40 25.30 12.50
C ASP A 195 4.32 25.31 11.40
N LYS A 196 3.64 24.19 11.12
CA LYS A 196 2.31 24.30 10.51
C LYS A 196 1.40 24.97 11.52
N PRO A 197 0.55 25.94 11.13
CA PRO A 197 -0.38 26.55 12.07
C PRO A 197 -1.15 25.43 12.80
N PRO A 198 -1.31 25.50 14.13
CA PRO A 198 -1.91 24.45 14.99
C PRO A 198 -3.28 23.91 14.55
N GLU A 199 -3.88 24.55 13.56
CA GLU A 199 -5.18 24.28 12.98
C GLU A 199 -5.18 23.12 11.95
N GLN A 200 -4.02 22.59 11.54
CA GLN A 200 -3.91 21.60 10.45
C GLN A 200 -3.38 20.20 10.83
N LEU A 201 -3.00 19.96 12.09
CA LEU A 201 -2.53 18.64 12.55
C LEU A 201 -3.39 18.14 13.70
N PHE A 202 -3.69 16.85 13.68
CA PHE A 202 -4.47 16.21 14.74
C PHE A 202 -3.67 16.17 16.05
N SER A 203 -4.34 16.48 17.16
CA SER A 203 -3.74 16.25 18.48
C SER A 203 -3.48 14.77 18.70
N LYS A 204 -2.64 14.44 19.69
CA LYS A 204 -2.41 13.04 20.08
C LYS A 204 -3.71 12.30 20.38
N GLU A 205 -4.63 12.96 21.08
CA GLU A 205 -5.93 12.43 21.45
C GLU A 205 -6.78 12.17 20.21
N VAL A 206 -6.76 13.08 19.24
CA VAL A 206 -7.49 12.91 17.97
C VAL A 206 -6.89 11.80 17.11
N SER A 207 -5.56 11.75 16.94
CA SER A 207 -4.91 10.65 16.20
C SER A 207 -5.19 9.28 16.84
N GLU A 208 -5.23 9.22 18.17
CA GLU A 208 -5.56 7.99 18.89
C GLU A 208 -7.04 7.60 18.69
N LYS A 209 -7.97 8.56 18.79
CA LYS A 209 -9.39 8.35 18.52
C LYS A 209 -9.63 7.87 17.09
N LEU A 210 -9.05 8.56 16.10
CA LEU A 210 -9.14 8.17 14.69
C LEU A 210 -8.64 6.75 14.47
N TYR A 211 -7.55 6.36 15.12
CA TYR A 211 -7.10 4.97 15.00
C TYR A 211 -8.04 3.98 15.69
N GLN A 212 -8.63 4.31 16.85
CA GLN A 212 -9.61 3.44 17.49
C GLN A 212 -10.83 3.20 16.59
N GLU A 213 -11.28 4.23 15.87
CA GLU A 213 -12.36 4.10 14.88
C GLU A 213 -11.88 3.30 13.65
N PHE A 214 -10.63 3.49 13.23
CA PHE A 214 -10.02 2.73 12.15
C PHE A 214 -9.82 1.23 12.46
N LEU A 215 -9.76 0.84 13.74
CA LEU A 215 -9.52 -0.55 14.13
C LEU A 215 -10.58 -1.52 13.60
N GLU A 216 -11.83 -1.08 13.53
CA GLU A 216 -12.91 -1.88 12.96
C GLU A 216 -12.64 -2.17 11.48
N SER A 217 -12.37 -1.12 10.69
CA SER A 217 -11.97 -1.26 9.29
C SER A 217 -10.69 -2.09 9.11
N TYR A 218 -9.72 -1.97 10.02
CA TYR A 218 -8.49 -2.77 10.02
C TYR A 218 -8.80 -4.25 10.24
N GLU A 219 -9.62 -4.60 11.22
CA GLU A 219 -10.01 -5.99 11.49
C GLU A 219 -10.88 -6.58 10.38
N ASP A 220 -11.77 -5.80 9.78
CA ASP A 220 -12.56 -6.24 8.62
C ASP A 220 -11.66 -6.50 7.42
N SER A 221 -10.65 -5.67 7.20
CA SER A 221 -9.60 -5.91 6.20
C SER A 221 -8.85 -7.23 6.47
N ARG A 222 -8.57 -7.57 7.73
CA ARG A 222 -7.95 -8.88 8.09
C ARG A 222 -8.88 -10.05 7.81
N LYS A 223 -10.18 -9.92 8.12
CA LYS A 223 -11.19 -10.96 7.81
C LYS A 223 -11.29 -11.14 6.30
N PHE A 224 -11.30 -10.05 5.55
CA PHE A 224 -11.32 -10.07 4.10
C PHE A 224 -10.11 -10.79 3.53
N PHE A 225 -8.90 -10.44 3.97
CA PHE A 225 -7.68 -11.14 3.56
C PHE A 225 -7.74 -12.65 3.83
N ARG A 226 -8.29 -13.07 4.97
CA ARG A 226 -8.51 -14.50 5.26
C ARG A 226 -9.48 -15.15 4.27
N LYS A 227 -10.61 -14.48 3.98
CA LYS A 227 -11.62 -14.98 3.02
C LYS A 227 -11.01 -15.11 1.61
N LEU A 228 -10.26 -14.10 1.15
CA LEU A 228 -9.52 -14.11 -0.12
C LEU A 228 -8.63 -15.35 -0.29
N LEU A 229 -7.91 -15.74 0.76
CA LEU A 229 -7.00 -16.89 0.71
C LEU A 229 -7.71 -18.24 0.86
N SER A 230 -8.81 -18.28 1.61
CA SER A 230 -9.59 -19.50 1.85
C SER A 230 -10.50 -19.87 0.69
N ASP A 231 -10.95 -18.87 -0.08
CA ASP A 231 -11.82 -19.08 -1.22
C ASP A 231 -11.01 -19.73 -2.35
N LYS A 232 -11.44 -20.93 -2.76
CA LYS A 232 -10.85 -21.71 -3.84
C LYS A 232 -11.74 -21.72 -5.09
N SER A 233 -12.84 -20.96 -5.08
CA SER A 233 -13.72 -20.84 -6.23
C SER A 233 -12.95 -20.24 -7.41
N PRO A 234 -13.28 -20.66 -8.65
CA PRO A 234 -12.79 -20.01 -9.86
C PRO A 234 -13.02 -18.50 -9.80
N CYS A 235 -12.13 -17.70 -10.38
CA CYS A 235 -12.21 -16.26 -10.19
C CYS A 235 -13.49 -15.62 -10.74
N ALA A 236 -14.05 -16.19 -11.82
CA ALA A 236 -15.34 -15.79 -12.38
C ALA A 236 -16.52 -15.95 -11.39
N GLU A 237 -16.36 -16.76 -10.35
CA GLU A 237 -17.38 -17.03 -9.33
C GLU A 237 -17.15 -16.20 -8.06
N ARG A 238 -16.03 -15.46 -7.97
CA ARG A 238 -15.71 -14.60 -6.82
C ARG A 238 -16.36 -13.24 -6.99
N ASN A 239 -17.26 -12.88 -6.09
CA ASN A 239 -17.89 -11.57 -6.10
C ASN A 239 -17.12 -10.55 -5.25
N PHE A 240 -15.98 -10.05 -5.73
CA PHE A 240 -15.14 -9.11 -4.96
C PHE A 240 -15.85 -7.79 -4.58
N HIS A 241 -16.97 -7.45 -5.22
CA HIS A 241 -17.74 -6.23 -4.94
C HIS A 241 -18.91 -6.42 -3.95
N GLY A 242 -19.60 -7.56 -3.96
CA GLY A 242 -20.81 -7.78 -3.14
C GLY A 242 -20.61 -8.69 -1.93
N ASP A 243 -19.52 -9.44 -1.88
CA ASP A 243 -19.15 -10.29 -0.74
C ASP A 243 -18.14 -9.62 0.21
N PHE A 244 -17.68 -8.41 -0.15
CA PHE A 244 -16.45 -7.80 0.37
C PHE A 244 -16.41 -6.25 0.35
N LEU A 245 -17.55 -5.59 0.10
CA LEU A 245 -17.83 -4.19 0.44
C LEU A 245 -19.02 -4.13 1.41
#